data_AF-A0A0C9U2U1-F1
#
_entry.id   AF-A0A0C9U2U1-F1
#
_cell.length_a   1.000
_cell.length_b   1.000
_cell.length_c   1.000
_cell.angle_alpha   90.00
_cell.angle_beta   90.00
_cell.angle_gamma   90.00
#
_symmetry.space_group_name_H-M   'P 1'
#
loop_
_entity.id
_entity.type
_entity.pdbx_description
1 polymer ?
#
loop_
_entity_poly.entity_id
_entity_poly.type
_entity_poly.pdbx_seq_one_letter_code
_entity_poly.pdbx_strand_id
1 'polypeptide(L)'
;LFCWRDEKGGIRPMVKQMALKCINDILNRWGWGTTFGHSFRIGGASYYLAQKVDPEIIRIADRWRSLAYETYIRAFEQTASRQMGNMENRAS
;
A
#
# COMPACT_ATOMS: atom_id res chain seq x y z
N LEU A 1 -17.48 -10.75 -0.06
CA LEU A 1 -16.45 -11.81 0.12
C LEU A 1 -15.96 -12.21 -1.26
N PHE A 2 -14.63 -12.25 -1.47
CA PHE A 2 -14.04 -12.62 -2.76
C PHE A 2 -13.79 -14.13 -2.81
N CYS A 3 -13.85 -14.74 -3.99
CA CYS A 3 -13.56 -16.16 -4.21
C CYS A 3 -12.88 -16.37 -5.56
N TRP A 4 -12.23 -17.52 -5.73
CA TRP A 4 -11.70 -17.96 -7.02
C TRP A 4 -12.08 -19.43 -7.28
N ARG A 5 -12.03 -19.84 -8.54
CA ARG A 5 -12.25 -21.24 -8.92
C ARG A 5 -10.90 -21.94 -9.01
N ASP A 6 -10.74 -23.06 -8.30
CA ASP A 6 -9.54 -23.88 -8.41
C ASP A 6 -9.53 -24.71 -9.70
N GLU A 7 -8.39 -25.34 -9.99
CA GLU A 7 -8.19 -26.17 -11.19
C GLU A 7 -9.17 -27.36 -11.28
N LYS A 8 -9.78 -27.76 -10.14
CA LYS A 8 -10.78 -28.84 -10.07
C LYS A 8 -12.21 -28.30 -10.14
N GLY A 9 -12.39 -27.00 -10.40
CA GLY A 9 -13.69 -26.34 -10.50
C GLY A 9 -14.32 -25.94 -9.17
N GLY A 10 -13.64 -26.16 -8.04
CA GLY A 10 -14.14 -25.83 -6.71
C GLY A 10 -14.06 -24.34 -6.42
N ILE A 11 -15.10 -23.79 -5.77
CA ILE A 11 -15.08 -22.39 -5.30
C ILE A 11 -14.28 -22.32 -4.01
N ARG A 12 -13.22 -21.52 -4.00
CA ARG A 12 -12.37 -21.28 -2.83
C ARG A 12 -12.54 -19.85 -2.34
N PRO A 13 -12.83 -19.62 -1.05
CA PRO A 13 -12.89 -18.28 -0.49
C PRO A 13 -11.49 -17.66 -0.47
N MET A 14 -11.37 -16.41 -0.91
CA MET A 14 -10.13 -15.66 -0.86
C MET A 14 -9.83 -15.20 0.57
N VAL A 15 -8.96 -15.95 1.23
CA VAL A 15 -8.43 -15.59 2.56
C VAL A 15 -7.16 -14.75 2.42
N LYS A 16 -6.90 -13.92 3.42
CA LYS A 16 -5.72 -13.02 3.49
C LYS A 16 -4.41 -13.74 3.17
N GLN A 17 -4.21 -14.95 3.72
CA GLN A 17 -2.98 -15.73 3.52
C GLN A 17 -2.77 -16.09 2.04
N MET A 18 -3.84 -16.48 1.33
CA MET A 18 -3.72 -16.85 -0.08
C MET A 18 -3.43 -15.64 -0.96
N ALA A 19 -4.10 -14.51 -0.69
CA ALA A 19 -3.84 -13.26 -1.40
C ALA A 19 -2.37 -12.81 -1.21
N LEU A 20 -1.88 -12.81 0.04
CA LEU A 20 -0.48 -12.45 0.33
C LEU A 20 0.51 -13.43 -0.29
N LYS A 21 0.22 -14.73 -0.30
CA LYS A 21 1.06 -15.73 -0.96
C LYS A 21 1.21 -15.43 -2.45
N CYS A 22 0.07 -15.27 -3.15
CA CYS A 22 0.07 -14.97 -4.57
C CYS A 22 0.86 -13.69 -4.90
N ILE A 23 0.64 -12.62 -4.13
CA ILE A 23 1.35 -11.35 -4.36
C ILE A 23 2.85 -11.51 -4.10
N ASN A 24 3.24 -12.13 -2.98
CA ASN A 24 4.66 -12.33 -2.66
C ASN A 24 5.35 -13.26 -3.65
N ASP A 25 4.67 -14.28 -4.18
CA ASP A 25 5.22 -15.14 -5.24
C ASP A 25 5.56 -14.33 -6.50
N ILE A 26 4.71 -13.35 -6.85
CA ILE A 26 4.99 -12.41 -7.95
C ILE A 26 6.16 -11.50 -7.57
N LEU A 27 6.08 -10.78 -6.45
CA LEU A 27 7.09 -9.78 -6.07
C LEU A 27 8.50 -10.39 -5.90
N ASN A 28 8.59 -11.61 -5.36
CA ASN A 28 9.86 -12.33 -5.23
C ASN A 28 10.47 -12.68 -6.59
N ARG A 29 9.66 -13.06 -7.59
CA ARG A 29 10.17 -13.32 -8.96
C ARG A 29 10.77 -12.07 -9.60
N TRP A 30 10.31 -10.89 -9.21
CA TRP A 30 10.83 -9.60 -9.66
C TRP A 30 11.96 -9.05 -8.78
N GLY A 31 12.36 -9.78 -7.74
CA GLY A 31 13.43 -9.37 -6.82
C GLY A 31 13.04 -8.28 -5.82
N TRP A 32 11.74 -8.02 -5.62
CA TRP A 32 11.26 -6.95 -4.73
C TRP A 32 11.01 -7.41 -3.28
N GLY A 33 11.14 -8.71 -3.01
CA GLY A 33 11.02 -9.29 -1.68
C GLY A 33 9.58 -9.52 -1.21
N THR A 34 9.39 -9.59 0.10
CA THR A 34 8.11 -9.93 0.74
C THR A 34 7.36 -8.71 1.24
N THR A 35 6.04 -8.75 1.12
CA THR A 35 5.10 -7.73 1.59
C THR A 35 4.11 -8.32 2.59
N PHE A 36 3.61 -7.46 3.47
CA PHE A 36 2.64 -7.81 4.50
C PHE A 36 1.32 -7.07 4.27
N GLY A 37 0.24 -7.54 4.88
CA GLY A 37 -1.05 -6.84 4.82
C GLY A 37 -0.96 -5.38 5.27
N HIS A 38 -0.08 -5.07 6.22
CA HIS A 38 0.20 -3.70 6.66
C HIS A 38 0.86 -2.85 5.59
N SER A 39 1.74 -3.44 4.76
CA SER A 39 2.39 -2.76 3.63
C SER A 39 1.37 -2.20 2.64
N PHE A 40 0.30 -2.94 2.35
CA PHE A 40 -0.77 -2.47 1.46
C PHE A 40 -1.58 -1.32 2.04
N ARG A 41 -1.82 -1.32 3.35
CA ARG A 41 -2.51 -0.20 4.02
C ARG A 41 -1.69 1.09 3.96
N ILE A 42 -0.39 1.00 4.25
CA ILE A 42 0.54 2.14 4.12
C ILE A 42 0.61 2.60 2.65
N GLY A 43 0.77 1.68 1.71
CA GLY A 43 0.84 1.99 0.28
C GLY A 43 -0.43 2.65 -0.25
N GLY A 44 -1.60 2.13 0.13
CA GLY A 44 -2.89 2.72 -0.22
C GLY A 44 -3.08 4.12 0.34
N ALA A 45 -2.73 4.33 1.62
CA ALA A 45 -2.75 5.67 2.22
C ALA A 45 -1.81 6.63 1.47
N SER A 46 -0.58 6.20 1.17
CA SER A 46 0.39 7.00 0.41
C SER A 46 -0.12 7.37 -0.99
N TYR A 47 -0.78 6.43 -1.67
CA TYR A 47 -1.37 6.64 -2.99
C TYR A 47 -2.49 7.67 -3.00
N TYR A 48 -3.36 7.67 -1.99
CA TYR A 48 -4.43 8.68 -1.87
C TYR A 48 -3.90 10.04 -1.40
N LEU A 49 -2.88 10.06 -0.54
CA LEU A 49 -2.19 11.30 -0.17
C LEU A 49 -1.53 11.97 -1.39
N ALA A 50 -0.91 11.19 -2.27
CA ALA A 50 -0.34 11.68 -3.53
C ALA A 50 -1.39 12.36 -4.44
N GLN A 51 -2.65 11.93 -4.33
CA GLN A 51 -3.80 12.51 -5.03
C GLN A 51 -4.44 13.69 -4.29
N LYS A 52 -3.83 14.16 -3.20
CA LYS A 52 -4.35 15.25 -2.35
C LYS A 52 -5.71 14.94 -1.74
N VAL A 53 -6.03 13.67 -1.52
CA VAL A 53 -7.21 13.28 -0.75
C VAL A 53 -6.99 13.69 0.71
N ASP A 54 -8.02 14.24 1.33
CA ASP A 54 -7.97 14.70 2.71
C ASP A 54 -7.53 13.56 3.66
N PRO A 55 -6.53 13.79 4.52
CA PRO A 55 -6.04 12.81 5.49
C PRO A 55 -7.11 12.16 6.38
N GLU A 56 -8.14 12.92 6.77
CA GLU A 56 -9.24 12.44 7.61
C GLU A 56 -10.11 11.43 6.84
N ILE A 57 -10.32 11.64 5.54
CA ILE A 57 -11.02 10.70 4.66
C ILE A 57 -10.22 9.40 4.55
N ILE A 58 -8.89 9.48 4.37
CA ILE A 58 -8.01 8.31 4.32
C ILE A 58 -8.03 7.55 5.66
N ARG A 59 -8.00 8.27 6.78
CA ARG A 59 -8.09 7.70 8.14
C ARG A 59 -9.37 6.90 8.34
N ILE A 60 -10.50 7.46 7.94
CA ILE A 60 -11.82 6.82 8.03
C ILE A 60 -11.88 5.61 7.09
N ALA A 61 -11.49 5.77 5.83
CA ALA A 61 -11.53 4.73 4.81
C ALA A 61 -10.69 3.50 5.20
N ASP A 62 -9.49 3.73 5.72
CA ASP A 62 -8.58 2.66 6.12
C ASP A 62 -8.75 2.28 7.61
N ARG A 63 -9.76 2.80 8.31
CA ARG A 63 -10.16 2.42 9.68
C ARG A 63 -9.03 2.51 10.71
N TRP A 64 -8.26 3.60 10.67
CA TRP A 64 -7.22 3.84 11.67
C TRP A 64 -7.85 4.28 12.99
N ARG A 65 -7.62 3.50 14.04
CA ARG A 65 -8.11 3.80 15.39
C ARG A 65 -7.26 4.83 16.15
N SER A 66 -6.00 5.00 15.76
CA SER A 66 -5.06 5.91 16.42
C SER A 66 -4.48 6.92 15.45
N LEU A 67 -3.96 8.03 15.98
CA LEU A 67 -3.22 9.05 15.24
C LEU A 67 -1.86 8.54 14.70
N ALA A 68 -1.53 7.25 14.84
CA ALA A 68 -0.33 6.66 14.26
C ALA A 68 -0.27 6.80 12.72
N TYR A 69 -1.40 7.06 12.07
CA TYR A 69 -1.46 7.37 10.64
C TYR A 69 -0.78 8.71 10.29
N GLU A 70 -0.76 9.68 11.20
CA GLU A 70 -0.09 10.97 11.01
C GLU A 70 1.41 10.81 10.81
N THR A 71 2.04 9.83 11.48
CA THR A 71 3.45 9.51 11.29
C THR A 71 3.74 9.10 9.84
N TYR A 72 2.82 8.35 9.22
CA TYR A 72 2.96 7.94 7.82
C TYR A 72 2.73 9.10 6.85
N ILE A 73 1.79 10.00 7.14
CA ILE A 73 1.57 11.21 6.36
C ILE A 73 2.82 12.09 6.38
N ARG A 74 3.36 12.37 7.58
CA ARG A 74 4.57 13.19 7.72
C ARG A 74 5.77 12.56 7.02
N ALA A 75 5.95 11.25 7.14
CA ALA A 75 7.03 10.54 6.45
C ALA A 75 6.87 10.62 4.91
N PHE A 76 5.63 10.53 4.42
CA PHE A 76 5.32 10.70 3.00
C PHE A 76 5.63 12.12 2.52
N GLU A 77 5.16 13.15 3.21
CA GLU A 77 5.42 14.56 2.88
C GLU A 77 6.92 14.88 2.86
N GLN A 78 7.68 14.39 3.84
CA GLN A 78 9.13 14.55 3.89
C GLN A 78 9.81 13.86 2.71
N THR A 79 9.38 12.65 2.37
CA THR A 79 9.93 11.89 1.23
C THR A 79 9.61 12.59 -0.09
N ALA A 80 8.37 13.04 -0.29
CA ALA A 80 7.95 13.77 -1.47
C ALA A 80 8.73 15.09 -1.61
N SER A 81 8.85 15.86 -0.52
CA SER A 81 9.62 17.12 -0.49
C SER A 81 11.09 16.90 -0.86
N ARG A 82 11.71 15.83 -0.35
CA ARG A 82 13.09 15.46 -0.69
C ARG A 82 13.26 15.08 -2.15
N GLN A 83 12.32 14.32 -2.72
CA GLN A 83 12.36 13.94 -4.13
C GLN A 83 12.20 15.18 -5.04
N MET A 84 11.29 16.10 -4.71
CA MET A 84 11.12 17.36 -5.44
C MET A 84 12.35 18.25 -5.37
N GLY A 85 12.94 18.44 -4.19
CA GLY A 85 14.17 19.23 -4.03
C GLY A 85 15.38 18.61 -4.76
N ASN A 86 15.45 17.28 -4.84
CA ASN A 86 16.47 16.59 -5.63
C ASN A 86 16.27 16.75 -7.15
N MET A 87 15.03 16.93 -7.63
CA MET A 87 14.74 17.21 -9.03
C MET A 87 15.09 18.65 -9.42
N GLU A 88 14.83 19.63 -8.54
CA GLU A 88 15.22 21.03 -8.76
C GLU A 88 16.76 21.19 -8.86
N ASN A 89 17.51 20.55 -7.96
CA ASN A 89 18.98 20.57 -7.99
C ASN A 89 19.61 19.88 -9.20
N ARG A 90 18.87 19.04 -9.93
CA ARG A 90 19.35 18.38 -11.15
C ARG A 90 19.04 19.16 -12.43
N ALA A 91 18.18 20.18 -12.33
CA ALA A 91 17.76 21.01 -13.45
C ALA A 91 18.46 22.38 -13.51
N SER A 92 19.25 22.75 -12.49
CA SER A 92 20.17 23.91 -12.47
C SER A 92 21.60 23.48 -12.84
#